data_AF-A0A3N0J2N7-F1
#
_entry.id   AF-A0A3N0J2N7-F1
#
_cell.length_a   1.000
_cell.length_b   1.000
_cell.length_c   1.000
_cell.angle_alpha   90.00
_cell.angle_beta   90.00
_cell.angle_gamma   90.00
#
_symmetry.space_group_name_H-M   'P 1'
#
loop_
_entity.id
_entity.type
_entity.pdbx_description
1 polymer ?
#
loop_
_entity_poly.entity_id
_entity_poly.type
_entity_poly.pdbx_seq_one_letter_code
_entity_poly.pdbx_strand_id
1 'polypeptide(L)'
;MALESYDSFESVKARLDEIVDAVGDDNLALDDALALYEEAVGLGLRASDLLEDNIEAQHGAEDADEESDVSSDAESAEEAGAPVSA
;
A
#
# COMPACT_ATOMS: atom_id res chain seq x y z
N MET A 1 13.01 -3.72 -16.42
CA MET A 1 13.87 -3.97 -15.25
C MET A 1 14.51 -2.68 -14.69
N ALA A 2 14.00 -1.47 -14.95
CA ALA A 2 14.53 -0.23 -14.35
C ALA A 2 13.61 0.36 -13.25
N LEU A 3 12.37 -0.13 -13.13
CA LEU A 3 11.41 0.32 -12.11
C LEU A 3 11.57 -0.44 -10.77
N GLU A 4 12.33 -1.53 -10.77
CA GLU A 4 12.56 -2.41 -9.61
C GLU A 4 13.51 -1.81 -8.56
N SER A 5 14.12 -0.65 -8.83
CA SER A 5 14.99 0.06 -7.87
C SER A 5 14.28 1.18 -7.11
N TYR A 6 13.00 1.43 -7.39
CA TYR A 6 12.20 2.49 -6.77
C TYR A 6 11.11 1.87 -5.87
N ASP A 7 11.56 1.23 -4.78
CA ASP A 7 10.69 0.52 -3.83
C ASP A 7 10.18 1.41 -2.68
N SER A 8 10.53 2.70 -2.69
CA SER A 8 10.07 3.66 -1.68
C SER A 8 9.61 4.96 -2.31
N PHE A 9 8.65 5.62 -1.65
CA PHE A 9 8.16 6.94 -2.05
C PHE A 9 9.28 7.99 -2.12
N GLU A 10 10.26 7.92 -1.22
CA GLU A 10 11.40 8.85 -1.22
C GLU A 10 12.27 8.65 -2.46
N SER A 11 12.57 7.41 -2.82
CA SER A 11 13.35 7.08 -4.02
C SER A 11 12.62 7.51 -5.30
N VAL A 12 11.31 7.27 -5.39
CA VAL A 12 10.50 7.73 -6.52
C VAL A 12 10.50 9.26 -6.62
N LYS A 13 10.29 9.94 -5.48
CA LYS A 13 10.25 11.41 -5.42
C LYS A 13 11.59 12.02 -5.82
N ALA A 14 12.71 11.50 -5.28
CA ALA A 14 14.05 12.00 -5.61
C ALA A 14 14.30 11.94 -7.12
N ARG A 15 13.90 10.83 -7.78
CA ARG A 15 14.06 10.69 -9.22
C ARG A 15 13.15 11.63 -10.01
N LEU A 16 11.91 11.83 -9.57
CA LEU A 16 11.01 12.81 -10.19
C LEU A 16 11.56 14.23 -10.10
N ASP A 17 12.14 14.62 -8.95
CA ASP A 17 12.80 15.92 -8.77
C ASP A 17 14.00 16.08 -9.73
N GLU A 18 14.83 15.04 -9.91
CA GLU A 18 15.92 15.05 -10.92
C GLU A 18 15.41 15.21 -12.35
N ILE A 19 14.31 14.53 -12.70
CA ILE A 19 13.69 14.65 -14.02
C ILE A 19 13.18 16.07 -14.25
N VAL A 20 12.55 16.70 -13.24
CA VAL A 20 12.06 18.08 -13.33
C VAL A 20 13.22 19.06 -13.55
N ASP A 21 14.34 18.88 -12.85
CA ASP A 21 15.54 19.70 -13.05
C ASP A 21 16.08 19.55 -14.47
N ALA A 22 16.20 18.31 -14.96
CA ALA A 22 16.71 18.03 -16.30
C ALA A 22 15.81 18.57 -17.42
N VAL A 23 14.48 18.40 -17.32
CA VAL A 23 13.52 18.93 -18.28
C VAL A 23 13.43 20.47 -18.25
N GLY A 24 13.82 21.08 -17.13
CA GLY A 24 13.93 22.53 -17.01
C GLY A 24 15.10 23.16 -17.78
N ASP A 25 16.03 22.35 -18.32
CA ASP A 25 17.14 22.85 -19.13
C ASP A 25 16.73 23.07 -20.59
N ASP A 26 16.84 24.32 -21.05
CA ASP A 26 16.47 24.73 -22.42
C ASP A 26 17.39 24.14 -23.52
N ASN A 27 18.52 23.53 -23.16
CA ASN A 27 19.43 22.87 -24.12
C ASN A 27 19.16 21.37 -24.25
N LEU A 28 18.25 20.81 -23.46
CA LEU A 28 17.84 19.42 -23.57
C LEU A 28 17.16 19.16 -24.91
N ALA A 29 17.58 18.10 -25.60
CA ALA A 29 16.93 17.72 -26.86
C ALA A 29 15.49 17.26 -26.61
N LEU A 30 14.60 17.54 -27.56
CA LEU A 30 13.19 17.17 -27.43
C LEU A 30 12.99 15.67 -27.22
N ASP A 31 13.74 14.82 -27.94
CA ASP A 31 13.66 13.37 -27.78
C ASP A 31 14.07 12.92 -26.36
N ASP A 32 15.11 13.56 -25.78
CA ASP A 32 15.55 13.26 -24.42
C ASP A 32 14.50 13.74 -23.38
N ALA A 33 13.89 14.90 -23.61
CA ALA A 33 12.80 15.40 -22.77
C ALA A 33 11.57 14.49 -22.80
N LEU A 34 11.23 13.95 -23.98
CA LEU A 34 10.13 12.99 -24.12
C LEU A 34 10.45 11.67 -23.41
N ALA A 35 11.68 11.17 -23.50
CA ALA A 35 12.11 9.98 -22.77
C ALA A 35 12.02 10.17 -21.25
N LEU A 36 12.44 11.33 -20.74
CA LEU A 36 12.32 11.67 -19.32
C LEU A 36 10.86 11.80 -18.87
N TYR A 37 9.98 12.31 -19.73
CA TYR A 37 8.54 12.37 -19.44
C TYR A 37 7.92 10.96 -19.34
N GLU A 38 8.26 10.05 -20.26
CA GLU A 38 7.82 8.66 -20.21
C GLU A 38 8.33 7.95 -18.94
N GLU A 39 9.56 8.22 -18.52
CA GLU A 39 10.11 7.73 -17.24
C GLU A 39 9.31 8.25 -16.05
N ALA A 40 8.98 9.55 -16.03
CA ALA A 40 8.18 10.16 -14.97
C ALA A 40 6.77 9.55 -14.86
N VAL A 41 6.14 9.22 -16.00
CA VAL A 41 4.85 8.51 -16.02
C VAL A 41 4.99 7.12 -15.39
N GLY A 42 6.04 6.37 -15.74
CA GLY A 42 6.31 5.06 -15.15
C GLY A 42 6.52 5.12 -13.62
N LEU A 43 7.25 6.14 -13.15
CA LEU A 43 7.47 6.40 -11.74
C LEU A 43 6.17 6.76 -11.00
N GLY A 44 5.28 7.54 -11.62
CA GLY A 44 3.97 7.87 -11.06
C GLY A 44 3.06 6.65 -10.88
N LEU A 45 3.08 5.72 -11.84
CA LEU A 45 2.36 4.45 -11.72
C LEU A 45 2.94 3.62 -10.56
N ARG A 46 4.27 3.50 -10.48
CA ARG A 46 4.94 2.80 -9.37
C ARG A 46 4.60 3.41 -8.01
N ALA A 47 4.49 4.74 -7.90
CA ALA A 47 4.05 5.39 -6.67
C ALA A 47 2.60 5.06 -6.30
N SER A 48 1.74 4.83 -7.30
CA SER A 48 0.35 4.42 -7.10
C SER A 48 0.31 2.98 -6.58
N ASP A 49 1.07 2.07 -7.18
CA ASP A 49 1.22 0.69 -6.71
C ASP A 49 1.72 0.65 -5.25
N LEU A 50 2.76 1.44 -4.91
CA LEU A 50 3.29 1.52 -3.54
C LEU A 50 2.25 2.07 -2.53
N LEU A 51 1.33 2.93 -2.99
CA LEU A 51 0.26 3.45 -2.15
C LEU A 51 -0.79 2.37 -1.88
N GLU A 52 -1.16 1.61 -2.91
CA GLU A 52 -2.08 0.48 -2.79
C GLU A 52 -1.52 -0.59 -1.85
N ASP A 53 -0.26 -1.01 -2.05
CA ASP A 53 0.44 -1.97 -1.20
C ASP A 53 0.46 -1.54 0.29
N ASN A 54 0.71 -0.25 0.56
CA ASN A 54 0.76 0.28 1.93
C ASN A 54 -0.63 0.41 2.59
N ILE A 55 -1.69 0.60 1.80
CA ILE A 55 -3.07 0.59 2.28
C ILE A 55 -3.50 -0.85 2.60
N GLU A 56 -3.23 -1.80 1.72
CA GLU A 56 -3.52 -3.23 1.94
C GLU A 56 -2.78 -3.77 3.17
N ALA A 57 -1.51 -3.38 3.36
CA ALA A 57 -0.74 -3.75 4.53
C ALA A 57 -1.31 -3.19 5.84
N GLN A 58 -1.90 -1.98 5.83
CA GLN A 58 -2.58 -1.43 7.00
C GLN A 58 -3.91 -2.13 7.28
N HIS A 59 -4.76 -2.29 6.26
CA HIS A 59 -6.05 -2.95 6.42
C HIS A 59 -5.93 -4.42 6.85
N GLY A 60 -4.98 -5.17 6.28
CA GLY A 60 -4.73 -6.55 6.71
C GLY A 60 -4.20 -6.68 8.14
N ALA A 61 -3.63 -5.61 8.72
CA ALA A 61 -3.24 -5.57 10.12
C ALA A 61 -4.43 -5.24 11.05
N GLU A 62 -5.43 -4.50 10.55
CA GLU A 62 -6.65 -4.17 11.29
C GLU A 62 -7.62 -5.38 11.37
N ASP A 63 -7.77 -6.14 10.28
CA ASP A 63 -8.58 -7.38 10.26
C ASP A 63 -8.01 -8.49 11.18
N ALA A 64 -6.69 -8.54 11.37
CA ALA A 64 -6.04 -9.54 12.22
C ALA A 64 -6.19 -9.29 13.73
N ASP A 65 -6.52 -8.05 14.14
CA ASP A 65 -6.74 -7.69 15.55
C ASP A 65 -8.19 -7.99 15.98
N GLU A 66 -9.15 -8.01 15.05
CA GLU A 66 -10.57 -8.34 15.33
C GLU A 66 -10.87 -9.85 15.42
N GLU A 67 -10.04 -10.73 14.84
CA GLU A 67 -10.26 -12.19 14.91
C GLU A 67 -9.81 -12.83 16.24
N SER A 68 -9.17 -12.07 17.14
CA SER A 68 -8.68 -12.59 18.43
C SER A 68 -9.64 -12.41 19.62
N ASP A 69 -10.86 -11.88 19.41
CA ASP A 69 -11.86 -11.64 20.48
C ASP A 69 -13.14 -12.52 20.38
N VAL A 70 -13.26 -13.42 19.39
CA VAL A 70 -14.47 -14.28 19.25
C VAL A 70 -14.30 -15.68 19.90
N SER A 71 -13.13 -16.01 20.45
CA SER A 71 -12.87 -17.33 21.06
C SER A 71 -12.86 -17.29 22.60
N SER A 72 -13.87 -16.70 23.23
CA SER A 72 -14.05 -16.78 24.69
C SER A 72 -15.51 -16.63 25.15
N ASP A 73 -16.45 -17.38 24.56
CA ASP A 73 -17.69 -17.74 25.30
C ASP A 73 -18.34 -19.00 24.71
N ALA A 74 -17.60 -20.10 24.66
CA ALA A 74 -18.17 -21.41 24.44
C ALA A 74 -17.54 -22.37 25.45
N GLU A 75 -18.12 -22.40 26.67
CA GLU A 75 -18.33 -23.58 27.51
C GLU A 75 -18.37 -23.21 29.00
N SER A 76 -19.59 -23.07 29.52
CA SER A 76 -19.92 -23.66 30.82
C SER A 76 -21.34 -24.16 30.75
N ALA A 77 -21.47 -25.37 30.22
CA ALA A 77 -22.58 -26.24 30.52
C ALA A 77 -22.50 -26.61 32.02
N GLU A 78 -23.51 -26.24 32.81
CA GLU A 78 -23.92 -27.06 33.95
C GLU A 78 -25.43 -27.31 33.89
N GLU A 79 -25.72 -28.54 33.46
CA GLU A 79 -26.96 -29.27 33.58
C GLU A 79 -27.32 -29.47 35.05
N ALA A 80 -28.54 -29.06 35.45
CA ALA A 80 -29.27 -29.77 36.51
C ALA A 80 -30.78 -29.42 36.47
N GLY A 81 -31.58 -30.40 36.04
CA GLY A 81 -32.88 -30.72 36.66
C GLY A 81 -34.10 -29.85 36.30
N ALA A 82 -35.01 -30.43 35.52
CA ALA A 82 -36.25 -29.84 35.01
C ALA A 82 -37.45 -29.87 36.01
N PRO A 83 -38.73 -29.80 35.58
CA PRO A 83 -39.67 -28.67 35.73
C PRO A 83 -40.88 -28.99 36.65
N VAL A 84 -41.72 -27.99 37.03
CA VAL A 84 -43.21 -28.05 36.95
C VAL A 84 -43.89 -26.85 37.63
N SER A 85 -45.00 -26.43 37.05
CA SER A 85 -45.98 -25.41 37.46
C SER A 85 -46.60 -25.57 38.85
N ALA A 86 -47.00 -24.45 39.47
CA ALA A 86 -48.20 -24.31 40.31
C ALA A 86 -48.66 -22.84 40.32
#